data_AF-A0A2M8DWK3-F1
#
_entry.id   AF-A0A2M8DWK3-F1
#
_cell.length_a   1.000
_cell.length_b   1.000
_cell.length_c   1.000
_cell.angle_alpha   90.00
_cell.angle_beta   90.00
_cell.angle_gamma   90.00
#
_symmetry.space_group_name_H-M   'P 1'
#
loop_
_entity.id
_entity.type
_entity.pdbx_description
1 polymer ?
#
loop_
_entity_poly.entity_id
_entity_poly.type
_entity_poly.pdbx_seq_one_letter_code
_entity_poly.pdbx_strand_id
1 'polypeptide(L)'
;KIAQAQAGVLVLLHRGETSQDLLARATLVAGDKQHAQWDPRSYGIGAQILRDLNVGKMRLLATPHKMPSMAGFGLEVTGYAAH
;
A
#
# COMPACT_ATOMS: atom_id res chain seq x y z
N LYS A 1 -14.79 5.44 -0.84
CA LYS A 1 -14.64 3.99 -1.09
C LYS A 1 -14.53 3.16 0.16
N ILE A 2 -13.51 3.33 1.02
CA ILE A 2 -13.45 2.57 2.29
C ILE A 2 -14.72 2.81 3.12
N ALA A 3 -15.09 4.07 3.35
CA ALA A 3 -16.31 4.44 4.07
C ALA A 3 -17.64 4.05 3.37
N GLN A 4 -17.60 3.69 2.08
CA GLN A 4 -18.77 3.28 1.30
C GLN A 4 -18.86 1.75 1.16
N ALA A 5 -17.81 1.02 1.57
CA ALA A 5 -17.78 -0.43 1.56
C ALA A 5 -18.34 -0.95 2.89
N GLN A 6 -18.85 -2.19 2.86
CA GLN A 6 -19.31 -2.87 4.08
C GLN A 6 -18.19 -3.05 5.11
N ALA A 7 -16.95 -3.19 4.64
CA ALA A 7 -15.75 -3.23 5.47
C ALA A 7 -14.55 -2.71 4.67
N GLY A 8 -13.59 -2.10 5.35
CA GLY A 8 -12.33 -1.70 4.75
C GLY A 8 -11.29 -1.33 5.79
N VAL A 9 -10.03 -1.51 5.44
CA VAL A 9 -8.88 -1.23 6.30
C VAL A 9 -7.97 -0.23 5.60
N LEU A 10 -7.54 0.80 6.32
CA LEU A 10 -6.46 1.70 5.92
C LEU A 10 -5.28 1.46 6.86
N VAL A 11 -4.17 0.97 6.32
CA VAL A 11 -2.92 0.82 7.07
C VAL A 11 -2.00 1.99 6.71
N LEU A 12 -1.74 2.85 7.68
CA LEU A 12 -0.79 3.96 7.53
C LEU A 12 0.56 3.51 8.08
N LEU A 13 1.52 3.25 7.19
CA LEU A 13 2.88 2.92 7.57
C LEU A 13 3.72 4.20 7.63
N HIS A 14 4.22 4.53 8.80
CA HIS A 14 5.14 5.66 8.93
C HIS A 14 6.45 5.34 8.22
N ARG A 15 6.83 6.22 7.28
CA ARG A 15 8.14 6.23 6.65
C ARG A 15 8.86 7.46 7.16
N GLY A 16 10.08 7.28 7.69
CA GLY A 16 10.95 8.41 7.97
C GLY A 16 11.29 9.11 6.67
N GLU A 17 10.89 10.38 6.54
CA GLU A 17 11.30 11.25 5.43
C GLU A 17 12.37 12.21 5.95
N THR A 18 13.46 12.35 5.20
CA THR A 18 14.47 13.37 5.46
C THR A 18 14.06 14.70 4.85
N SER A 19 14.69 15.80 5.29
CA SER A 19 14.48 17.12 4.67
C SER A 19 14.80 17.12 3.17
N GLN A 20 15.73 16.27 2.72
CA GLN A 20 16.07 16.11 1.30
C GLN A 20 14.95 15.40 0.53
N ASP A 21 14.32 14.38 1.12
CA ASP A 21 13.18 13.68 0.51
C ASP A 21 11.98 14.64 0.32
N LEU A 22 11.73 15.48 1.33
CA LEU A 22 10.68 16.50 1.28
C LEU A 22 10.96 17.55 0.20
N LEU A 23 12.20 18.06 0.13
CA LEU A 23 12.60 19.04 -0.88
C LEU A 23 12.48 18.45 -2.29
N ALA A 24 12.99 17.24 -2.50
CA ALA A 24 12.92 16.56 -3.79
C ALA A 24 11.48 16.47 -4.30
N ARG A 25 10.53 16.06 -3.43
CA ARG A 25 9.11 15.99 -3.75
C ARG A 25 8.50 17.36 -4.06
N ALA A 26 8.88 18.40 -3.32
CA ALA A 26 8.37 19.75 -3.53
C ALA A 26 8.84 20.38 -4.85
N THR A 27 10.01 19.96 -5.34
CA THR A 27 10.60 20.46 -6.60
C THR A 27 10.22 19.66 -7.84
N LEU A 28 9.43 18.58 -7.70
CA LEU A 28 8.99 17.77 -8.84
C LEU A 28 8.17 18.62 -9.81
N VAL A 29 8.55 18.61 -11.09
CA VAL A 29 7.80 19.24 -12.17
C VAL A 29 6.71 18.28 -12.66
N ALA A 30 5.57 18.82 -13.11
CA ALA A 30 4.46 18.03 -13.62
C ALA A 30 4.92 17.04 -14.71
N GLY A 31 4.84 15.75 -14.41
CA GLY A 31 5.29 14.65 -15.29
C GLY A 31 6.33 13.75 -14.64
N ASP A 32 7.02 14.21 -13.60
CA ASP A 32 8.05 13.45 -12.91
C ASP A 32 7.40 12.51 -11.88
N LYS A 33 7.07 11.29 -12.31
CA LYS A 33 6.46 10.28 -11.45
C LYS A 33 7.52 9.62 -10.59
N GLN A 34 7.78 10.18 -9.40
CA GLN A 34 8.40 9.37 -8.35
C GLN A 34 7.38 8.33 -7.86
N HIS A 35 7.47 7.13 -8.40
CA HIS A 35 6.85 5.97 -7.76
C HIS A 35 7.55 5.80 -6.41
N ALA A 36 6.81 6.00 -5.31
CA ALA A 36 7.27 5.61 -4.00
C ALA A 36 7.61 4.11 -4.07
N GLN A 37 8.91 3.79 -4.13
CA GLN A 37 9.35 2.40 -4.01
C GLN A 37 9.00 1.97 -2.59
N TRP A 38 7.97 1.13 -2.50
CA TRP A 38 7.64 0.40 -1.30
C TRP A 38 8.70 -0.66 -1.11
N ASP A 39 9.43 -0.57 0.00
CA ASP A 39 10.41 -1.57 0.32
C ASP A 39 9.72 -2.87 0.78
N PRO A 40 10.35 -4.04 0.60
CA PRO A 40 9.76 -5.32 1.00
C PRO A 40 9.40 -5.41 2.50
N ARG A 41 10.09 -4.69 3.39
CA ARG A 41 9.81 -4.70 4.83
C ARG A 41 8.48 -4.01 5.13
N SER A 42 8.19 -2.90 4.46
CA SER A 42 6.88 -2.23 4.55
C SER A 42 5.73 -3.16 4.15
N TYR A 43 5.89 -3.96 3.10
CA TYR A 43 4.88 -4.97 2.72
C TYR A 43 4.68 -6.02 3.81
N GLY A 44 5.77 -6.53 4.39
CA GLY A 44 5.69 -7.53 5.46
C GLY A 44 4.97 -7.02 6.71
N ILE A 45 5.24 -5.78 7.11
CA ILE A 45 4.56 -5.14 8.25
C ILE A 45 3.08 -4.95 7.95
N GLY A 46 2.74 -4.40 6.77
CA GLY A 46 1.36 -4.22 6.35
C GLY A 46 0.58 -5.55 6.29
N ALA A 47 1.21 -6.60 5.78
CA ALA A 47 0.62 -7.93 5.70
C ALA A 47 0.34 -8.55 7.09
N GLN A 48 1.25 -8.37 8.05
CA GLN A 48 1.04 -8.83 9.43
C GLN A 48 -0.11 -8.08 10.11
N ILE A 49 -0.16 -6.74 9.96
CA ILE A 49 -1.27 -5.94 10.48
C ILE A 49 -2.60 -6.41 9.91
N LEU A 50 -2.68 -6.63 8.59
CA LEU A 50 -3.90 -7.10 7.94
C LEU A 50 -4.34 -8.48 8.45
N ARG A 51 -3.39 -9.41 8.62
CA ARG A 51 -3.67 -10.73 9.19
C ARG A 51 -4.15 -10.63 10.64
N ASP A 52 -3.55 -9.77 11.44
CA ASP A 52 -3.92 -9.58 12.85
C ASP A 52 -5.33 -8.92 12.97
N LEU A 53 -5.74 -8.16 11.95
CA LEU A 53 -7.11 -7.68 11.76
C LEU A 53 -8.05 -8.72 11.12
N ASN A 54 -7.59 -9.96 11.01
CA ASN A 54 -8.35 -11.10 10.49
C ASN A 54 -8.76 -10.97 9.00
N VAL A 55 -8.00 -10.19 8.22
CA VAL A 55 -8.16 -10.10 6.77
C VAL A 55 -7.54 -11.35 6.13
N GLY A 56 -8.33 -12.05 5.30
CA GLY A 56 -7.84 -13.17 4.48
C GLY A 56 -7.92 -12.90 2.98
N LYS A 57 -8.99 -12.24 2.53
CA LYS A 57 -9.21 -11.87 1.13
C LYS A 57 -9.48 -10.38 1.02
N MET A 58 -8.81 -9.70 0.09
CA MET A 58 -8.94 -8.26 -0.04
C MET A 58 -8.86 -7.77 -1.48
N ARG A 59 -9.51 -6.62 -1.73
CA ARG A 59 -9.37 -5.84 -2.96
C ARG A 59 -8.56 -4.59 -2.66
N LEU A 60 -7.59 -4.28 -3.53
CA LEU A 60 -6.67 -3.17 -3.33
C LEU A 60 -7.16 -1.88 -3.99
N LEU A 61 -7.00 -0.76 -3.28
CA LEU A 61 -7.16 0.59 -3.84
C LEU A 61 -5.80 1.07 -4.36
N ALA A 62 -5.34 0.46 -5.45
CA ALA A 62 -4.06 0.79 -6.07
C ALA A 62 -4.11 0.56 -7.58
N THR A 63 -3.15 1.15 -8.31
CA THR A 63 -2.91 0.77 -9.71
C THR A 63 -2.33 -0.66 -9.75
N PRO A 64 -2.79 -1.53 -10.67
CA PRO A 64 -2.25 -2.87 -10.81
C PRO A 64 -0.73 -2.84 -11.03
N HIS A 65 0.01 -3.54 -10.17
CA HIS A 65 1.46 -3.68 -10.26
C HIS A 65 1.87 -5.08 -9.81
N LYS A 66 3.10 -5.47 -10.15
CA LYS A 66 3.66 -6.75 -9.71
C LYS A 66 3.95 -6.68 -8.21
N MET A 67 3.12 -7.35 -7.42
CA MET A 67 3.36 -7.49 -5.98
C MET A 67 4.14 -8.76 -5.65
N PRO A 68 4.92 -8.75 -4.56
CA PRO A 68 5.42 -9.98 -3.95
C PRO A 68 4.28 -10.93 -3.56
N SER A 69 4.60 -12.23 -3.41
CA SER A 69 3.62 -13.22 -2.94
C SER A 69 3.13 -12.88 -1.54
N MET A 70 1.81 -12.89 -1.36
CA MET A 70 1.13 -12.64 -0.08
C MET A 70 0.68 -13.93 0.63
N ALA A 71 0.85 -15.08 -0.02
CA ALA A 71 0.41 -16.38 0.49
C ALA A 71 1.06 -16.74 1.85
N GLY A 72 2.33 -16.36 2.05
CA GLY A 72 3.03 -16.57 3.33
C GLY A 72 2.45 -15.79 4.51
N PHE A 73 1.55 -14.83 4.26
CA PHE A 73 0.86 -14.04 5.28
C PHE A 73 -0.61 -14.45 5.45
N GLY A 74 -1.08 -15.49 4.76
CA GLY A 74 -2.50 -15.86 4.76
C GLY A 74 -3.40 -14.85 4.03
N LEU A 75 -2.83 -14.06 3.12
CA LEU A 75 -3.53 -13.00 2.40
C LEU A 75 -3.65 -13.33 0.91
N GLU A 76 -4.86 -13.16 0.38
CA GLU A 76 -5.21 -13.33 -1.02
C GLU A 76 -5.73 -12.00 -1.59
N VAL A 77 -5.09 -11.53 -2.65
CA VAL A 77 -5.56 -10.36 -3.41
C VAL A 77 -6.55 -10.84 -4.45
N THR A 78 -7.83 -10.51 -4.25
CA THR A 78 -8.92 -10.93 -5.15
C THR A 78 -9.16 -9.96 -6.30
N GLY A 79 -8.49 -8.81 -6.29
CA GLY A 79 -8.47 -7.85 -7.39
C GLY A 79 -8.19 -6.43 -6.94
N TYR A 80 -8.41 -5.49 -7.86
CA TYR A 80 -8.30 -4.07 -7.59
C TYR A 80 -9.70 -3.46 -7.56
N ALA A 81 -9.92 -2.52 -6.66
CA ALA A 81 -11.14 -1.72 -6.67
C ALA A 81 -11.05 -0.74 -7.85
N ALA A 82 -12.05 -0.79 -8.76
CA ALA A 82 -12.13 0.13 -9.90
C ALA A 82 -12.13 1.58 -9.41
N HIS A 83 -11.55 2.51 -10.20
CA HIS A 83 -11.51 3.95 -9.93
C HIS A 83 -12.89 4.60 -9.82
#